data_AF-A0A7J2MFN3-F1
#
_entry.id   AF-A0A7J2MFN3-F1
#
_cell.length_a   1.000
_cell.length_b   1.000
_cell.length_c   1.000
_cell.angle_alpha   90.00
_cell.angle_beta   90.00
_cell.angle_gamma   90.00
#
_symmetry.space_group_name_H-M   'P 1'
#
loop_
_entity.id
_entity.type
_entity.pdbx_description
1 polymer ?
#
loop_
_entity_poly.entity_id
_entity_poly.type
_entity_poly.pdbx_seq_one_letter_code
_entity_poly.pdbx_strand_id
1 'polypeptide(L)' 'ECESLDTSKFVVTEQMRTFLDAGGEIFACGSCLKIRQSEGSEVCPLSTMRDLYDIVTESDKTVTF' A
#
# COMPACT_ATOMS: atom_id res chain seq x y z
N GLU A 1 0.98 -7.69 4.09
CA GLU A 1 0.32 -7.40 5.40
C GLU A 1 -1.17 -7.12 5.25
N CYS A 2 -1.59 -6.06 4.53
CA CYS A 2 -3.00 -5.67 4.45
C CYS A 2 -3.96 -6.76 3.92
N GLU A 3 -3.45 -7.65 3.07
CA GLU A 3 -4.20 -8.76 2.48
C GLU A 3 -4.70 -9.80 3.50
N SER A 4 -4.15 -9.82 4.73
CA SER A 4 -4.61 -10.72 5.79
C SER A 4 -5.50 -10.04 6.83
N LEU A 5 -5.98 -8.82 6.56
CA LEU A 5 -6.74 -8.00 7.53
C LEU A 5 -8.26 -8.03 7.31
N ASP A 6 -8.75 -8.95 6.48
CA ASP A 6 -10.18 -9.13 6.26
C ASP A 6 -10.92 -9.49 7.55
N THR A 7 -12.09 -8.88 7.73
CA THR A 7 -13.00 -9.14 8.86
C THR A 7 -14.43 -9.30 8.34
N SER A 8 -15.34 -9.80 9.19
CA SER A 8 -16.77 -9.91 8.83
C SER A 8 -17.46 -8.57 8.62
N LYS A 9 -16.89 -7.47 9.12
CA LYS A 9 -17.45 -6.12 8.97
C LYS A 9 -16.79 -5.31 7.85
N PHE A 10 -15.58 -5.69 7.47
CA PHE A 10 -14.78 -4.95 6.51
C PHE A 10 -13.79 -5.89 5.82
N VAL A 11 -13.96 -6.04 4.51
CA VAL A 11 -13.11 -6.88 3.65
C VAL A 11 -12.09 -5.96 2.99
N VAL A 12 -10.88 -5.92 3.55
CA VAL A 12 -9.79 -5.03 3.13
C VAL A 12 -9.35 -5.37 1.71
N THR A 13 -9.27 -6.66 1.38
CA THR A 13 -8.84 -7.15 0.06
C THR A 13 -9.75 -6.67 -1.07
N GLU A 14 -11.07 -6.62 -0.84
CA GLU A 14 -12.03 -6.09 -1.82
C GLU A 14 -11.87 -4.58 -2.04
N GLN A 15 -11.60 -3.83 -0.97
CA GLN A 15 -11.37 -2.38 -1.09
C GLN A 15 -10.06 -2.08 -1.82
N MET A 16 -9.00 -2.83 -1.52
CA MET A 16 -7.72 -2.73 -2.23
C MET A 16 -7.89 -3.01 -3.72
N ARG A 17 -8.64 -4.07 -4.06
CA ARG A 17 -8.94 -4.40 -5.47
C ARG A 17 -9.75 -3.31 -6.16
N THR A 18 -10.78 -2.78 -5.50
CA THR A 18 -11.59 -1.69 -6.03
C THR A 18 -10.75 -0.44 -6.34
N PHE A 19 -9.76 -0.15 -5.49
CA PHE A 19 -8.83 0.96 -5.70
C PHE A 19 -7.90 0.72 -6.90
N LEU A 20 -7.34 -0.48 -7.04
CA LEU A 20 -6.51 -0.86 -8.19
C LEU A 20 -7.31 -0.86 -9.50
N ASP A 21 -8.54 -1.40 -9.50
CA ASP A 21 -9.43 -1.44 -10.66
C ASP A 21 -9.84 -0.01 -11.12
N ALA A 22 -9.80 0.96 -10.22
CA ALA A 22 -10.00 2.39 -10.51
C ALA A 22 -8.72 3.11 -11.01
N GLY A 23 -7.60 2.39 -11.17
CA GLY A 23 -6.31 2.93 -11.61
C GLY A 23 -5.44 3.48 -10.49
N GLY A 24 -5.76 3.19 -9.23
CA GLY A 24 -4.91 3.52 -8.09
C GLY A 24 -3.67 2.62 -8.01
N GLU A 25 -2.63 3.10 -7.33
CA GLU A 25 -1.39 2.36 -7.09
C GLU A 25 -1.13 2.21 -5.60
N ILE A 26 -0.73 1.02 -5.17
CA ILE A 26 -0.45 0.72 -3.76
C ILE A 26 1.02 0.36 -3.62
N PHE A 27 1.69 0.93 -2.61
CA PHE A 27 3.10 0.71 -2.34
C PHE A 27 3.31 0.26 -0.89
N ALA A 28 4.15 -0.75 -0.68
CA ALA A 28 4.49 -1.24 0.64
C ALA A 28 5.91 -0.85 1.04
N CYS A 29 6.05 -0.08 2.13
CA CYS A 29 7.36 0.32 2.65
C CYS A 29 8.21 -0.91 3.02
N GLY A 30 9.32 -1.12 2.31
CA GLY A 30 10.15 -2.30 2.50
C GLY A 30 10.78 -2.42 3.89
N SER A 31 11.18 -1.31 4.50
CA SER A 31 11.70 -1.32 5.88
C SER A 31 10.62 -1.76 6.88
N CYS A 32 9.36 -1.35 6.68
CA CYS A 32 8.25 -1.76 7.55
C CYS A 32 7.96 -3.26 7.42
N LEU A 33 7.89 -3.78 6.20
CA LEU A 33 7.69 -5.21 5.95
C LEU A 33 8.81 -6.05 6.56
N LYS A 34 10.07 -5.63 6.42
CA LYS A 34 11.22 -6.31 7.02
C LYS A 34 11.13 -6.38 8.54
N ILE A 35 10.76 -5.28 9.21
CA ILE A 35 10.59 -5.25 10.67
C ILE A 35 9.48 -6.20 11.11
N ARG A 36 8.42 -6.33 10.29
CA ARG A 36 7.26 -7.20 10.55
C ARG A 36 7.44 -8.63 10.05
N GLN A 37 8.64 -9.00 9.56
CA GLN A 37 8.92 -10.32 8.98
C GLN A 37 7.92 -10.71 7.87
N SER A 38 7.54 -9.74 7.05
CA SER A 38 6.60 -9.89 5.95
C SER A 38 7.28 -9.57 4.61
N GLU A 39 6.69 -10.03 3.53
CA GLU A 39 7.16 -9.82 2.15
C GLU A 39 6.17 -8.95 1.38
N GLY A 40 6.63 -8.37 0.26
CA GLY A 40 5.77 -7.69 -0.69
C GLY A 40 4.91 -8.69 -1.48
N SER A 41 3.89 -8.18 -2.17
CA SER A 41 3.03 -8.97 -3.05
C SER A 41 2.89 -8.30 -4.41
N GLU A 42 2.25 -8.98 -5.38
CA GLU A 42 1.95 -8.37 -6.68
C GLU A 42 1.00 -7.17 -6.55
N VAL A 43 0.11 -7.21 -5.56
CA VAL A 43 -0.89 -6.15 -5.27
C VAL A 43 -0.25 -4.98 -4.52
N CYS A 44 0.78 -5.26 -3.71
CA CYS A 44 1.51 -4.29 -2.90
C CYS A 44 3.03 -4.46 -3.11
N PRO A 45 3.59 -3.95 -4.22
CA PRO A 45 5.01 -4.01 -4.47
C PRO A 45 5.81 -3.29 -3.38
N LEU A 46 7.02 -3.79 -3.16
CA LEU A 46 7.99 -3.17 -2.26
C LEU A 46 8.40 -1.79 -2.79
N SER A 47 8.34 -0.79 -1.93
CA SER A 47 8.82 0.57 -2.19
C SER A 47 9.92 0.99 -1.23
N THR A 48 10.62 2.04 -1.65
CA THR A 48 11.74 2.65 -0.97
C THR A 48 11.38 4.06 -0.47
N MET A 49 12.26 4.63 0.36
CA MET A 49 12.15 6.04 0.73
C MET A 49 12.25 6.99 -0.47
N ARG A 50 12.89 6.56 -1.57
CA ARG A 50 12.96 7.37 -2.79
C ARG A 50 11.60 7.46 -3.46
N ASP A 51 10.90 6.33 -3.59
CA ASP A 51 9.56 6.29 -4.18
C ASP A 51 8.57 7.15 -3.37
N LEU A 52 8.62 7.06 -2.04
CA LEU A 52 7.81 7.93 -1.17
C LEU A 52 8.13 9.41 -1.37
N TYR A 53 9.42 9.76 -1.49
CA TYR A 53 9.83 11.14 -1.74
C TYR A 53 9.26 11.63 -3.07
N ASP A 54 9.39 10.84 -4.14
CA ASP A 54 8.90 11.19 -5.47
C ASP A 54 7.37 11.39 -5.45
N ILE A 55 6.62 10.45 -4.86
CA ILE A 55 5.16 10.56 -4.68
C ILE A 55 4.78 11.88 -3.99
N VAL A 56 5.46 12.24 -2.90
CA VAL A 56 5.16 13.47 -2.15
C VAL A 56 5.52 14.72 -2.95
N THR A 57 6.63 14.72 -3.68
CA THR A 57 7.06 15.89 -4.45
C THR A 57 6.26 16.11 -5.73
N GLU A 58 5.74 15.05 -6.33
CA GLU A 58 4.97 15.10 -7.57
C GLU A 58 3.47 15.33 -7.31
N SER A 59 3.00 15.08 -6.10
CA SER A 59 1.60 15.30 -5.72
C SER A 59 1.31 16.76 -5.39
N ASP A 60 0.22 17.30 -5.94
CA ASP A 60 -0.28 18.64 -5.55
C ASP A 60 -0.75 18.69 -4.08
N LYS A 61 -1.19 17.54 -3.54
CA LYS A 61 -1.75 17.40 -2.21
C LYS A 61 -1.44 16.03 -1.62
N THR A 62 -1.19 16.00 -0.32
CA THR A 62 -0.95 14.77 0.45
C THR A 62 -1.95 14.69 1.60
N VAL A 63 -2.58 13.53 1.78
CA VAL A 63 -3.47 13.23 2.91
C VAL A 63 -2.85 12.10 3.73
N THR A 64 -2.80 12.28 5.05
CA THR A 64 -2.22 11.31 6.00
C THR A 64 -3.28 10.88 7.01
N PHE A 65 -3.34 9.58 7.34
CA PHE A 65 -4.31 8.96 8.25
C PHE A 65 -3.62 8.23 9.39
#